data_AF-A0A1F8DEZ9-F1
#
_entry.id   AF-A0A1F8DEZ9-F1
#
_cell.length_a   1.000
_cell.length_b   1.000
_cell.length_c   1.000
_cell.angle_alpha   90.00
_cell.angle_beta   90.00
_cell.angle_gamma   90.00
#
_symmetry.space_group_name_H-M   'P 1'
#
loop_
_entity.id
_entity.type
_entity.pdbx_description
1 polymer ?
#
loop_
_entity_poly.entity_id
_entity_poly.type
_entity_poly.pdbx_seq_one_letter_code
_entity_poly.pdbx_strand_id
1 'polypeptide(L)' 'MIKFHFVGNIISYLKDVRVEVGKVVWPKREEVIRLTLVVFAISIIVGAYVGGLDFVFTKLLEVLVTR' A
#
# COMPACT_ATOMS: atom_id res chain seq x y z
N MET A 1 -4.08 43.14 16.20
CA MET A 1 -2.61 43.07 16.02
C MET A 1 -2.08 41.68 16.44
N ILE A 2 -2.47 40.59 15.75
CA ILE A 2 -2.13 39.19 16.17
C ILE A 2 -1.62 38.30 15.00
N LYS A 3 -1.62 38.76 13.74
CA LYS A 3 -1.38 37.86 12.58
C LYS A 3 0.07 37.65 12.14
N PHE A 4 1.04 38.46 12.56
CA PHE A 4 2.38 38.43 11.95
C PHE A 4 3.33 37.35 12.50
N HIS A 5 3.20 36.92 13.75
CA HIS A 5 4.11 35.93 14.35
C HIS A 5 3.84 34.48 13.86
N PHE A 6 2.57 34.14 13.58
CA PHE A 6 2.17 32.79 13.16
C PHE A 6 2.66 32.44 11.74
N VAL A 7 2.67 33.42 10.83
CA VAL A 7 3.11 33.23 9.44
C VAL A 7 4.62 32.92 9.35
N GLY A 8 5.45 33.54 10.19
CA GLY A 8 6.89 33.27 10.24
C GLY A 8 7.23 31.83 10.65
N ASN A 9 6.52 31.29 11.65
CA ASN A 9 6.73 29.92 12.11
C ASN A 9 6.32 28.86 11.07
N ILE A 10 5.24 29.09 10.31
CA ILE A 10 4.81 28.19 9.24
C ILE A 10 5.83 28.13 8.10
N ILE A 11 6.41 29.27 7.74
CA ILE A 11 7.43 29.34 6.69
C ILE A 11 8.70 28.58 7.12
N SER A 12 9.11 28.69 8.39
CA SER A 12 10.21 27.88 8.95
C SER A 12 9.88 26.39 8.89
N TYR A 13 8.69 26.00 9.33
CA TYR A 13 8.26 24.60 9.37
C TYR A 13 8.24 23.96 7.97
N LEU A 14 7.75 24.67 6.95
CA LEU A 14 7.77 24.19 5.55
C LEU A 14 9.18 24.08 4.98
N LYS A 15 10.10 24.97 5.41
CA LYS A 15 11.50 24.92 5.03
C LYS A 15 12.19 23.69 5.63
N ASP A 16 11.90 23.38 6.89
CA ASP A 16 12.43 22.21 7.59
C ASP A 16 11.88 20.90 6.97
N VAL A 17 10.58 20.84 6.66
CA VAL A 17 9.96 19.71 5.96
C VAL A 17 10.60 19.46 4.60
N ARG A 18 10.93 20.50 3.83
CA ARG A 18 11.64 20.33 2.54
C ARG A 18 13.02 19.69 2.71
N VAL A 19 13.75 20.05 3.76
CA VAL A 19 15.06 19.47 4.07
C VAL A 19 14.93 17.99 4.46
N GLU A 20 13.94 17.63 5.26
CA GLU A 20 13.68 16.25 5.66
C GLU A 20 13.20 15.37 4.47
N VAL A 21 12.34 15.91 3.60
CA VAL A 21 11.91 15.20 2.38
C VAL A 21 13.08 14.96 1.43
N GLY A 22 14.10 15.83 1.44
CA GLY A 22 15.33 15.62 0.68
C GLY A 22 16.18 14.44 1.17
N LYS A 23 16.01 13.99 2.41
CA LYS A 23 16.66 12.78 2.95
C LYS A 23 15.95 11.48 2.52
N VAL A 24 14.78 11.59 1.88
CA VAL A 24 14.06 10.42 1.36
C VAL A 24 14.85 9.83 0.21
N VAL A 25 15.50 8.70 0.49
CA VAL A 25 16.24 7.94 -0.53
C VAL A 25 15.22 7.26 -1.42
N TRP A 26 15.01 7.83 -2.61
CA TRP A 26 14.15 7.19 -3.60
C TRP A 26 14.82 5.92 -4.14
N PRO A 27 14.10 4.78 -4.12
CA PRO A 27 14.63 3.51 -4.58
C PRO A 27 14.95 3.57 -6.08
N LYS A 28 15.96 2.81 -6.50
CA LYS A 28 16.30 2.66 -7.93
C LYS A 28 15.14 1.99 -8.66
N ARG A 29 14.92 2.37 -9.92
CA ARG A 29 13.82 1.84 -10.76
C ARG A 29 13.79 0.31 -10.81
N GLU A 30 14.96 -0.32 -10.86
CA GLU A 30 15.12 -1.78 -10.88
C GLU A 30 14.59 -2.45 -9.59
N GLU A 31 14.83 -1.82 -8.44
CA GLU A 31 14.38 -2.32 -7.15
C GLU A 31 12.87 -2.22 -7.00
N VAL A 32 12.28 -1.10 -7.45
CA VAL A 32 10.83 -0.92 -7.49
C VAL A 32 10.18 -2.00 -8.34
N ILE A 33 10.73 -2.29 -9.52
CA ILE A 33 10.20 -3.32 -10.42
C ILE A 33 10.30 -4.71 -9.78
N ARG A 34 11.45 -5.05 -9.18
CA ARG A 34 11.67 -6.33 -8.50
C ARG A 34 10.67 -6.53 -7.35
N LEU A 35 10.51 -5.53 -6.49
CA LEU A 35 9.59 -5.59 -5.36
C LEU A 35 8.14 -5.69 -5.83
N THR A 36 7.75 -4.95 -6.87
CA THR A 36 6.40 -5.00 -7.44
C THR A 36 6.10 -6.38 -8.04
N LEU A 37 7.06 -6.99 -8.75
CA LEU A 37 6.90 -8.35 -9.28
C LEU A 37 6.71 -9.40 -8.17
N VAL A 38 7.45 -9.28 -7.07
CA VAL A 38 7.29 -10.16 -5.92
C VAL A 38 5.88 -10.03 -5.31
N VAL A 39 5.40 -8.80 -5.09
CA VAL A 39 4.05 -8.55 -4.57
C VAL A 39 2.98 -9.09 -5.54
N PHE A 40 3.18 -8.92 -6.85
CA PHE A 40 2.27 -9.42 -7.87
C PHE A 40 2.18 -10.95 -7.84
N ALA A 41 3.32 -11.65 -7.74
CA ALA A 41 3.37 -13.10 -7.63
C ALA A 41 2.64 -13.60 -6.37
N ILE A 42 2.91 -12.99 -5.22
CA ILE A 42 2.27 -13.36 -3.95
C ILE A 42 0.74 -13.12 -4.01
N SER A 43 0.32 -11.97 -4.56
CA SER A 43 -1.10 -11.64 -4.72
C SER A 43 -1.85 -12.66 -5.58
N ILE A 44 -1.23 -13.14 -6.67
CA ILE A 44 -1.82 -14.20 -7.51
C ILE A 44 -1.98 -15.50 -6.71
N ILE A 45 -0.94 -15.90 -5.97
CA ILE A 45 -0.97 -17.14 -5.17
C ILE A 45 -2.08 -17.07 -4.12
N VAL A 46 -2.16 -15.96 -3.38
CA VAL A 46 -3.18 -15.76 -2.35
C VAL A 46 -4.56 -15.70 -2.98
N GLY A 47 -4.73 -14.99 -4.09
CA GLY A 47 -6.00 -14.90 -4.82
C GLY A 47 -6.48 -16.27 -5.32
N ALA A 48 -5.57 -17.07 -5.89
CA ALA A 48 -5.88 -18.42 -6.33
C ALA A 48 -6.22 -19.35 -5.15
N TYR A 49 -5.52 -19.22 -4.03
CA TYR A 49 -5.80 -19.98 -2.82
C TYR A 49 -7.21 -19.67 -2.27
N VAL A 50 -7.52 -18.39 -2.05
CA VAL A 50 -8.83 -17.96 -1.53
C VAL A 50 -9.94 -18.33 -2.52
N GLY A 51 -9.78 -17.99 -3.81
CA GLY A 51 -10.79 -18.30 -4.83
C GLY A 51 -11.01 -19.80 -5.05
N GLY A 52 -9.95 -20.61 -4.99
CA GLY A 52 -10.08 -22.07 -5.05
C GLY A 52 -10.83 -22.64 -3.85
N LEU A 53 -10.56 -22.10 -2.66
CA LEU A 53 -11.20 -22.50 -1.42
C LEU A 53 -12.68 -22.07 -1.39
N ASP A 54 -13.02 -20.88 -1.89
CA ASP A 54 -14.40 -20.43 -2.09
C ASP A 54 -15.18 -21.32 -3.07
N PHE A 55 -14.53 -21.75 -4.17
CA PHE A 55 -15.14 -22.66 -5.14
C PHE A 55 -15.44 -24.04 -4.52
N VAL A 56 -14.48 -24.59 -3.77
CA VAL A 56 -14.63 -25.88 -3.08
C VAL A 56 -15.74 -25.79 -2.04
N PHE A 57 -15.79 -24.74 -1.23
CA PHE A 57 -16.85 -24.57 -0.24
C PHE A 57 -18.22 -24.35 -0.86
N THR A 58 -18.31 -23.57 -1.94
CA THR A 58 -19.59 -23.39 -2.66
C THR A 58 -20.12 -24.72 -3.17
N LYS A 59 -19.26 -25.55 -3.78
CA LYS A 59 -19.64 -26.87 -4.29
C LYS A 59 -20.03 -27.84 -3.16
N LEU A 60 -19.30 -27.83 -2.05
CA LEU A 60 -19.65 -28.65 -0.87
C LEU A 60 -20.99 -28.24 -0.26
N LEU A 61 -21.22 -26.94 -0.09
CA LEU A 61 -22.48 -26.44 0.44
C LEU A 61 -23.65 -26.70 -0.52
N GLU A 62 -23.46 -26.56 -1.83
CA GLU A 62 -24.46 -26.92 -2.85
C GLU A 62 -24.87 -28.40 -2.72
N VAL A 63 -23.89 -29.31 -2.57
CA VAL A 63 -24.17 -30.74 -2.37
C VAL A 63 -24.91 -31.02 -1.06
N LEU A 64 -24.58 -30.31 0.02
CA LEU A 64 -25.16 -30.51 1.35
C LEU A 64 -26.54 -29.85 1.53
N VAL A 65 -26.79 -28.71 0.89
CA VAL A 65 -28.03 -27.91 1.03
C VAL A 65 -29.09 -28.29 0.00
N THR A 66 -28.69 -28.73 -1.20
CA THR A 66 -29.63 -29.18 -2.24
C THR A 66 -30.11 -30.63 -2.02
N ARG A 67 -29.47 -31.38 -1.12
CA ARG A 67 -29.96 -32.67 -0.62
C ARG A 67 -30.89 -32.47 0.57
#